data_AF-A0AAJ2GXJ7-F1
#
_entry.id   AF-A0AAJ2GXJ7-F1
#
_cell.length_a   1.000
_cell.length_b   1.000
_cell.length_c   1.000
_cell.angle_alpha   90.00
_cell.angle_beta   90.00
_cell.angle_gamma   90.00
#
_symmetry.space_group_name_H-M   'P 1'
#
loop_
_entity.id
_entity.type
_entity.pdbx_description
1 polymer ?
#
loop_
_entity_poly.entity_id
_entity_poly.type
_entity_poly.pdbx_seq_one_letter_code
_entity_poly.pdbx_strand_id
1 'polypeptide(L)'
;VRSYHQTDSARKSFLSLQTNIKSAQENLRVQQLSFKEGETTATFVNDALTALNLAYTEQATAAYRYDLALATLLTLTGQAQQFQNYLNHPALINVRHGASSQLHRLPRQD
;
A
#
# COMPACT_ATOMS: atom_id res chain seq x y z
N VAL A 1 -7.11 22.96 -15.48
CA VAL A 1 -7.80 21.70 -15.84
C VAL A 1 -6.88 20.47 -15.73
N ARG A 2 -5.69 20.45 -16.36
CA ARG A 2 -4.75 19.30 -16.32
C ARG A 2 -4.30 18.85 -14.91
N SER A 3 -3.91 19.79 -14.05
CA SER A 3 -3.45 19.47 -12.69
C SER A 3 -4.56 18.85 -11.82
N TYR A 4 -5.81 19.31 -11.96
CA TYR A 4 -6.96 18.72 -11.27
C TYR A 4 -7.18 17.25 -11.67
N HIS A 5 -7.15 16.95 -12.98
CA HIS A 5 -7.28 15.58 -13.46
C HIS A 5 -6.15 14.67 -12.97
N GLN A 6 -4.91 15.17 -12.93
CA GLN A 6 -3.78 14.41 -12.41
C GLN A 6 -3.95 14.06 -10.92
N THR A 7 -4.42 15.00 -10.11
CA THR A 7 -4.71 14.77 -8.69
C THR A 7 -5.85 13.77 -8.50
N ASP A 8 -6.95 13.89 -9.26
CA ASP A 8 -8.07 12.95 -9.19
C ASP A 8 -7.68 11.53 -9.62
N SER A 9 -6.92 11.39 -10.72
CA SER A 9 -6.40 10.10 -11.17
C SER A 9 -5.48 9.47 -10.11
N ALA A 10 -4.55 10.24 -9.54
CA ALA A 10 -3.65 9.73 -8.51
C ALA A 10 -4.42 9.28 -7.26
N ARG A 11 -5.46 10.02 -6.84
CA ARG A 11 -6.34 9.65 -5.74
C ARG A 11 -7.05 8.33 -6.01
N LYS A 12 -7.66 8.19 -7.19
CA LYS A 12 -8.39 6.96 -7.59
C LYS A 12 -7.46 5.75 -7.58
N SER A 13 -6.26 5.89 -8.16
CA SER A 13 -5.25 4.82 -8.14
C SER A 13 -4.88 4.41 -6.71
N PHE A 14 -4.64 5.37 -5.82
CA PHE A 14 -4.33 5.08 -4.42
C PHE A 14 -5.47 4.30 -3.72
N LEU A 15 -6.72 4.70 -3.94
CA LEU A 15 -7.88 4.02 -3.35
C LEU A 15 -8.06 2.59 -3.90
N SER A 16 -7.86 2.38 -5.20
CA SER A 16 -7.96 1.05 -5.82
C SER A 16 -6.91 0.08 -5.28
N LEU A 17 -5.70 0.54 -4.98
CA LEU A 17 -4.63 -0.29 -4.44
C LEU A 17 -4.95 -0.85 -3.04
N GLN A 18 -5.89 -0.23 -2.31
CA GLN A 18 -6.35 -0.75 -1.03
C GLN A 18 -7.08 -2.09 -1.18
N THR A 19 -7.80 -2.29 -2.30
CA THR A 19 -8.41 -3.58 -2.64
C THR A 19 -7.34 -4.61 -2.98
N ASN A 20 -6.30 -4.22 -3.74
CA ASN A 20 -5.20 -5.12 -4.09
C ASN A 20 -4.47 -5.66 -2.85
N ILE A 21 -4.25 -4.81 -1.84
CA ILE A 21 -3.64 -5.24 -0.57
C ILE A 21 -4.52 -6.27 0.14
N LYS A 22 -5.84 -6.05 0.24
CA LYS A 22 -6.76 -7.01 0.86
C LYS A 22 -6.74 -8.35 0.12
N SER A 23 -6.73 -8.34 -1.21
CA SER A 23 -6.62 -9.56 -2.02
C SER A 23 -5.29 -10.27 -1.78
N ALA A 24 -4.17 -9.55 -1.71
CA ALA A 24 -2.86 -10.15 -1.43
C ALA A 24 -2.75 -10.74 -0.01
N GLN A 25 -3.37 -10.08 0.98
CA GLN A 25 -3.48 -10.61 2.34
C GLN A 25 -4.27 -11.91 2.40
N GLU A 26 -5.40 -11.96 1.68
CA GLU A 26 -6.22 -13.17 1.63
C GLU A 26 -5.51 -14.32 0.90
N ASN A 27 -4.82 -14.02 -0.21
CA ASN A 27 -3.98 -15.01 -0.89
C ASN A 27 -2.92 -15.59 0.07
N LEU A 28 -2.21 -14.73 0.81
CA LEU A 28 -1.23 -15.18 1.81
C LEU A 28 -1.88 -16.10 2.86
N ARG A 29 -3.07 -15.73 3.37
CA ARG A 29 -3.79 -16.54 4.34
C ARG A 29 -4.13 -17.93 3.79
N VAL A 30 -4.58 -18.01 2.53
CA VAL A 30 -4.88 -19.28 1.85
C VAL A 30 -3.61 -20.13 1.71
N GLN A 31 -2.50 -19.56 1.22
CA GLN A 31 -1.26 -20.32 1.04
C GLN A 31 -0.68 -20.83 2.37
N GLN A 32 -0.80 -20.04 3.44
CA GLN A 32 -0.39 -20.48 4.79
C GLN A 32 -1.21 -21.66 5.29
N LEU A 33 -2.53 -21.68 5.01
CA LEU A 33 -3.39 -22.79 5.39
C LEU A 33 -3.06 -24.06 4.59
N SER A 34 -2.99 -23.97 3.27
CA SER A 34 -2.63 -25.11 2.41
C SER A 34 -1.24 -25.66 2.73
N PHE A 35 -0.27 -24.81 3.11
CA PHE A 35 1.06 -25.28 3.52
C PHE A 35 1.00 -26.06 4.83
N LYS A 36 0.21 -25.56 5.80
CA LYS A 36 -0.01 -26.24 7.09
C LYS A 36 -0.71 -27.59 6.91
N GLU A 37 -1.59 -27.70 5.92
CA GLU A 37 -2.30 -28.94 5.56
C GLU A 37 -1.44 -29.89 4.70
N GLY A 38 -0.25 -29.46 4.28
CA GLY A 38 0.66 -30.26 3.46
C GLY A 38 0.29 -30.31 1.97
N GLU A 39 -0.66 -29.48 1.53
CA GLU A 39 -1.15 -29.42 0.14
C GLU A 39 -0.22 -28.62 -0.78
N THR A 40 0.59 -27.72 -0.21
CA THR A 40 1.56 -26.90 -0.95
C THR A 40 2.91 -26.83 -0.25
N THR A 41 3.87 -26.18 -0.88
CA THR A 41 5.23 -25.99 -0.36
C THR A 41 5.44 -24.57 0.18
N ALA A 42 6.48 -24.39 0.99
CA ALA A 42 6.85 -23.09 1.56
C ALA A 42 7.12 -22.01 0.48
N THR A 43 7.47 -22.41 -0.74
CA THR A 43 7.67 -21.51 -1.88
C THR A 43 6.41 -20.69 -2.17
N PHE A 44 5.22 -21.29 -2.16
CA PHE A 44 3.97 -20.57 -2.42
C PHE A 44 3.65 -19.54 -1.33
N VAL A 45 4.02 -19.82 -0.08
CA VAL A 45 3.89 -18.86 1.02
C VAL A 45 4.85 -17.68 0.81
N ASN A 46 6.10 -17.95 0.41
CA ASN A 46 7.08 -16.92 0.11
C ASN A 46 6.67 -16.05 -1.09
N ASP A 47 6.10 -16.64 -2.12
CA ASP A 47 5.58 -15.92 -3.29
C ASP A 47 4.40 -15.03 -2.90
N ALA A 48 3.48 -15.53 -2.06
CA ALA A 48 2.37 -14.73 -1.56
C ALA A 48 2.81 -13.57 -0.66
N LEU A 49 3.85 -13.78 0.19
CA LEU A 49 4.48 -12.72 0.97
C LEU A 49 5.12 -11.67 0.06
N THR A 50 5.84 -12.10 -0.98
CA THR A 50 6.46 -11.21 -1.96
C THR A 50 5.41 -10.36 -2.67
N ALA A 51 4.30 -10.97 -3.11
CA ALA A 51 3.19 -10.26 -3.74
C ALA A 51 2.53 -9.23 -2.79
N LEU A 52 2.35 -9.57 -1.52
CA LEU A 52 1.83 -8.65 -0.50
C LEU A 52 2.78 -7.45 -0.28
N ASN A 53 4.08 -7.70 -0.23
CA ASN A 53 5.09 -6.64 -0.07
C ASN A 53 5.14 -5.71 -1.29
N LEU A 54 4.99 -6.27 -2.49
CA LEU A 54 4.86 -5.49 -3.71
C LEU A 54 3.61 -4.60 -3.67
N ALA A 55 2.46 -5.13 -3.27
CA ALA A 55 1.22 -4.35 -3.16
C ALA A 55 1.34 -3.18 -2.16
N TYR A 56 2.04 -3.37 -1.04
CA TYR A 56 2.35 -2.27 -0.12
C TYR A 56 3.29 -1.22 -0.74
N THR A 57 4.31 -1.67 -1.48
CA THR A 57 5.25 -0.78 -2.16
C THR A 57 4.56 0.08 -3.23
N GLU A 58 3.65 -0.53 -4.01
CA GLU A 58 2.82 0.16 -4.98
C GLU A 58 1.92 1.20 -4.31
N GLN A 59 1.29 0.86 -3.19
CA GLN A 59 0.47 1.80 -2.42
C GLN A 59 1.28 2.99 -1.93
N ALA A 60 2.48 2.76 -1.38
CA ALA A 60 3.36 3.84 -0.91
C ALA A 60 3.76 4.77 -2.08
N THR A 61 4.07 4.19 -3.25
CA THR A 61 4.40 4.95 -4.45
C THR A 61 3.21 5.77 -4.94
N ALA A 62 2.00 5.20 -4.94
CA ALA A 62 0.78 5.91 -5.34
C ALA A 62 0.42 7.04 -4.37
N ALA A 63 0.60 6.84 -3.06
CA ALA A 63 0.44 7.88 -2.05
C ALA A 63 1.37 9.07 -2.33
N TYR A 64 2.66 8.81 -2.51
CA TYR A 64 3.64 9.85 -2.84
C TYR A 64 3.28 10.63 -4.11
N ARG A 65 2.83 9.94 -5.16
CA ARG A 65 2.40 10.58 -6.41
C ARG A 65 1.16 11.46 -6.22
N TYR A 66 0.23 11.04 -5.37
CA TYR A 66 -0.95 11.84 -5.02
C TYR A 66 -0.55 13.12 -4.27
N ASP A 67 0.36 13.01 -3.29
CA ASP A 67 0.84 14.15 -2.52
C ASP A 67 1.52 15.19 -3.41
N LEU A 68 2.38 14.75 -4.36
CA LEU A 68 3.00 15.64 -5.34
C LEU A 68 1.99 16.32 -6.27
N ALA A 69 1.00 15.58 -6.76
CA ALA A 69 -0.04 16.12 -7.63
C ALA A 69 -0.89 17.17 -6.88
N LEU A 70 -1.19 16.92 -5.61
CA LEU A 70 -1.93 17.84 -4.75
C LEU A 70 -1.12 19.10 -4.43
N ALA A 71 0.16 18.97 -4.08
CA ALA A 71 1.06 20.10 -3.87
C ALA A 71 1.13 21.01 -5.12
N THR A 72 1.23 20.39 -6.30
CA THR A 72 1.24 21.10 -7.59
C THR A 72 -0.07 21.85 -7.80
N LEU A 73 -1.22 21.20 -7.57
CA LEU A 73 -2.54 21.82 -7.71
C LEU A 73 -2.69 23.03 -6.80
N LEU A 74 -2.36 22.89 -5.51
CA LEU A 74 -2.48 23.97 -4.52
C LEU A 74 -1.55 25.13 -4.84
N THR A 75 -0.35 24.87 -5.36
CA THR A 75 0.57 25.92 -5.80
C THR A 75 -0.01 26.71 -6.96
N LEU A 76 -0.55 26.02 -7.97
CA LEU A 76 -1.14 26.66 -9.14
C LEU A 76 -2.43 27.43 -8.84
N THR A 77 -3.17 27.05 -7.80
CA THR A 77 -4.38 27.76 -7.36
C THR A 77 -4.11 28.84 -6.31
N GLY A 78 -2.84 29.11 -5.97
CA GLY A 78 -2.46 30.11 -4.98
C GLY A 78 -2.73 29.71 -3.53
N GLN A 79 -3.02 28.44 -3.28
CA GLN A 79 -3.41 27.88 -1.98
C GLN A 79 -2.30 27.00 -1.37
N ALA A 80 -1.03 27.24 -1.71
CA ALA A 80 0.10 26.42 -1.24
C ALA A 80 0.16 26.28 0.30
N GLN A 81 -0.26 27.31 1.05
CA GLN A 81 -0.33 27.27 2.52
C GLN A 81 -1.31 26.23 3.07
N GLN A 82 -2.31 25.81 2.28
CA GLN A 82 -3.29 24.78 2.66
C GLN A 82 -2.71 23.36 2.59
N PHE A 83 -1.53 23.15 1.99
CA PHE A 83 -0.92 21.83 1.85
C PHE A 83 -0.65 21.15 3.20
N GLN A 84 -0.34 21.94 4.24
CA GLN A 84 -0.11 21.44 5.60
C GLN A 84 -1.34 20.69 6.18
N ASN A 85 -2.56 21.06 5.75
CA ASN A 85 -3.79 20.37 6.16
C ASN A 85 -3.91 18.96 5.54
N TYR A 86 -3.15 18.68 4.48
CA TYR A 86 -3.16 17.40 3.78
C TYR A 86 -2.00 16.49 4.19
N LEU A 87 -0.95 16.99 4.85
CA LEU A 87 0.17 16.18 5.36
C LEU A 87 -0.25 15.17 6.44
N ASN A 88 -1.37 15.43 7.14
CA ASN A 88 -1.94 14.51 8.12
C ASN A 88 -2.88 13.45 7.50
N HIS A 89 -2.98 13.36 6.17
CA HIS A 89 -3.81 12.33 5.55
C HIS A 89 -3.19 10.91 5.70
N PRO A 90 -4.02 9.88 5.94
CA PRO A 90 -3.62 8.54 6.39
C PRO A 90 -2.75 7.72 5.42
N ALA A 91 -2.41 8.25 4.25
CA ALA A 91 -1.62 7.54 3.24
C ALA A 91 -0.21 7.16 3.74
N LEU A 92 0.38 7.97 4.63
CA LEU A 92 1.69 7.70 5.24
C LEU A 92 1.62 6.77 6.48
N ILE A 93 0.46 6.69 7.15
CA ILE A 93 0.28 5.89 8.39
C ILE A 93 0.19 4.40 8.07
N ASN A 94 -0.48 4.02 6.98
CA ASN A 94 -0.62 2.60 6.61
C ASN A 94 0.70 1.93 6.20
N VAL A 95 1.64 2.70 5.64
CA VAL A 95 2.96 2.18 5.21
C VAL A 95 3.80 1.72 6.43
N ARG A 96 3.72 2.43 7.56
CA ARG A 96 4.46 2.07 8.80
C ARG A 96 3.93 0.82 9.49
N HIS A 97 2.63 0.55 9.42
CA HIS A 97 2.01 -0.60 10.09
C HIS A 97 2.21 -1.93 9.34
N GLY A 98 2.35 -1.91 8.01
CA GLY A 98 2.65 -3.11 7.21
C GLY A 98 4.02 -3.72 7.51
N ALA A 99 5.07 -2.89 7.59
CA ALA A 99 6.43 -3.36 7.83
C ALA A 99 6.65 -3.89 9.27
N SER A 100 6.00 -3.26 10.26
CA SER A 100 6.18 -3.61 11.68
C SER A 100 5.48 -4.92 12.08
N SER A 101 4.45 -5.32 11.34
CA SER A 101 3.64 -6.52 11.65
C SER A 101 4.26 -7.83 11.13
N GLN A 102 5.18 -7.74 10.15
CA GLN A 102 5.85 -8.90 9.55
C GLN A 102 7.08 -9.37 10.31
N LEU A 103 7.68 -8.51 11.16
CA LEU A 103 8.90 -8.85 11.91
C LEU A 103 8.65 -9.67 13.19
N HIS A 104 7.39 -9.96 13.55
CA HIS A 104 7.04 -10.59 14.84
C HIS A 104 6.47 -12.01 14.75
N ARG A 105 6.48 -12.65 13.57
CA ARG A 105 6.01 -14.04 13.40
C ARG A 105 6.93 -14.85 12.48
N LEU A 106 8.18 -15.01 12.90
CA LEU A 106 8.96 -16.17 12.48
C LEU A 106 8.82 -17.23 13.58
N PRO A 107 8.24 -18.41 13.32
CA PRO A 107 8.35 -19.51 14.27
C PRO A 107 9.83 -19.87 14.41
N ARG A 108 10.29 -20.09 15.65
CA ARG A 108 11.58 -20.75 15.86
C ARG A 108 11.54 -22.08 15.12
N GLN A 109 12.59 -22.34 14.35
CA GLN A 109 12.86 -23.67 13.83
C GLN A 109 13.40 -24.48 15.01
N ASP A 110 12.53 -25.32 15.57
CA ASP A 110 12.90 -26.41 16.45
C ASP A 110 12.88 -27.71 15.61
#